data_AF-A0A917VJU5-F1
#
_entry.id   AF-A0A917VJU5-F1
#
_cell.length_a   1.000
_cell.length_b   1.000
_cell.length_c   1.000
_cell.angle_alpha   90.00
_cell.angle_beta   90.00
_cell.angle_gamma   90.00
#
_symmetry.space_group_name_H-M   'P 1'
#
loop_
_entity.id
_entity.type
_entity.pdbx_description
1 polymer ?
#
loop_
_entity_poly.entity_id
_entity_poly.type
_entity_poly.pdbx_seq_one_letter_code
_entity_poly.pdbx_strand_id
1 'polypeptide(L)'
;MVRDFKARGVPIDCVGFQSHFNSASPVPGDYQANLKRFADLGVDVQITELDIEGSGTAQANSYSNVVKACLAVSRCTGITVWGVTDKYSWRASGTPLLFDGNYNKKPAYNAVLTALGGSG
;
A
#
# COMPACT_ATOMS: atom_id res chain seq x y z
N MET A 1 -14.34 -14.33 -7.81
CA MET A 1 -15.24 -13.17 -7.99
C MET A 1 -14.92 -12.37 -9.25
N VAL A 2 -13.79 -11.65 -9.36
CA VAL A 2 -13.49 -10.79 -10.53
C VAL A 2 -13.57 -11.53 -11.87
N ARG A 3 -12.93 -12.70 -11.98
CA ARG A 3 -13.00 -13.54 -13.19
C ARG A 3 -14.44 -13.93 -13.56
N ASP A 4 -15.26 -14.25 -12.57
CA ASP A 4 -16.68 -14.60 -12.76
C ASP A 4 -17.49 -13.38 -13.24
N PHE A 5 -17.28 -12.20 -12.64
CA PHE A 5 -17.95 -10.97 -13.07
C PHE A 5 -17.63 -10.66 -14.52
N LYS A 6 -16.35 -10.70 -14.89
CA LYS A 6 -15.91 -10.49 -16.27
C LYS A 6 -16.50 -11.54 -17.22
N ALA A 7 -16.55 -12.81 -16.83
CA ALA A 7 -17.12 -13.88 -17.66
C ALA A 7 -18.64 -13.72 -17.90
N ARG A 8 -19.37 -13.17 -16.93
CA ARG A 8 -20.82 -12.90 -17.04
C ARG A 8 -21.16 -11.51 -17.57
N GLY A 9 -20.17 -10.70 -17.96
CA GLY A 9 -20.39 -9.32 -18.42
C GLY A 9 -20.83 -8.34 -17.32
N VAL A 10 -20.62 -8.67 -16.04
CA VAL A 10 -20.86 -7.75 -14.92
C VAL A 10 -19.74 -6.71 -14.90
N PRO A 11 -20.05 -5.40 -14.92
CA PRO A 11 -19.04 -4.35 -14.93
C PRO A 11 -18.24 -4.35 -13.62
N ILE A 12 -16.92 -4.30 -13.76
CA ILE A 12 -15.97 -4.10 -12.67
C ILE A 12 -14.71 -3.50 -13.28
N ASP A 13 -14.32 -2.33 -12.78
CA ASP A 13 -13.23 -1.54 -13.36
C ASP A 13 -11.95 -1.66 -12.55
N CYS A 14 -12.07 -1.75 -11.23
CA CYS A 14 -10.93 -1.72 -10.31
C CYS A 14 -11.14 -2.65 -9.10
N VAL A 15 -10.04 -3.13 -8.53
CA VAL A 15 -10.00 -3.77 -7.20
C VAL A 15 -9.14 -2.95 -6.25
N GLY A 16 -9.74 -2.52 -5.14
CA GLY A 16 -9.04 -1.88 -4.04
C GLY A 16 -8.41 -2.91 -3.09
N PHE A 17 -7.15 -2.71 -2.75
CA PHE A 17 -6.43 -3.41 -1.71
C PHE A 17 -6.28 -2.47 -0.51
N GLN A 18 -6.91 -2.84 0.61
CA GLN A 18 -6.81 -2.05 1.84
C GLN A 18 -5.36 -1.93 2.31
N SER A 19 -4.66 -3.06 2.40
CA SER A 19 -3.21 -3.10 2.69
C SER A 19 -2.84 -2.65 4.10
N HIS A 20 -3.66 -3.06 5.07
CA HIS A 20 -3.34 -2.95 6.50
C HIS A 20 -2.37 -4.05 6.93
N PHE A 21 -1.14 -3.67 7.30
CA PHE A 21 -0.09 -4.63 7.69
C PHE A 21 0.40 -4.42 9.13
N ASN A 22 0.93 -5.49 9.74
CA ASN A 22 1.60 -5.49 11.06
C ASN A 22 2.53 -6.71 11.18
N SER A 23 3.05 -6.99 12.37
CA SER A 23 3.93 -8.15 12.61
C SER A 23 3.23 -9.51 12.47
N ALA A 24 1.93 -9.59 12.74
CA ALA A 24 1.13 -10.82 12.58
C ALA A 24 0.65 -11.02 11.13
N SER A 25 0.50 -9.94 10.37
CA SER A 25 0.15 -9.91 8.96
C SER A 25 1.12 -8.99 8.21
N PRO A 26 2.36 -9.44 7.95
CA PRO A 26 3.35 -8.62 7.27
C PRO A 26 3.00 -8.46 5.78
N VAL A 27 3.63 -7.48 5.12
CA VAL A 27 3.57 -7.35 3.65
C VAL A 27 4.00 -8.69 3.03
N PRO A 28 3.14 -9.37 2.26
CA PRO A 28 3.47 -10.66 1.68
C PRO A 28 4.64 -10.56 0.70
N GLY A 29 5.52 -11.57 0.67
CA GLY A 29 6.65 -11.61 -0.28
C GLY A 29 6.21 -11.65 -1.75
N ASP A 30 4.97 -12.08 -2.02
CA ASP A 30 4.36 -12.15 -3.35
C ASP A 30 3.33 -11.03 -3.60
N TYR A 31 3.37 -9.94 -2.82
CA TYR A 31 2.38 -8.86 -2.90
C TYR A 31 2.23 -8.27 -4.31
N GLN A 32 3.34 -8.01 -5.01
CA GLN A 32 3.33 -7.58 -6.42
C GLN A 32 2.64 -8.61 -7.32
N ALA A 33 2.93 -9.90 -7.15
CA ALA A 33 2.32 -10.96 -7.94
C ALA A 33 0.81 -11.02 -7.70
N ASN A 34 0.36 -10.77 -6.47
CA ASN A 34 -1.05 -10.69 -6.15
C ASN A 34 -1.73 -9.51 -6.86
N LEU A 35 -1.16 -8.30 -6.82
CA LEU A 35 -1.66 -7.15 -7.58
C LEU A 35 -1.75 -7.47 -9.08
N LYS A 36 -0.69 -8.08 -9.63
CA LYS A 36 -0.62 -8.47 -11.05
C LYS A 36 -1.71 -9.46 -11.44
N ARG A 37 -2.07 -10.43 -10.58
CA ARG A 37 -3.15 -11.40 -10.88
C ARG A 37 -4.49 -10.73 -11.16
N PHE A 38 -4.79 -9.60 -10.52
CA PHE A 38 -6.01 -8.84 -10.80
C PHE A 38 -5.84 -7.96 -12.04
N ALA A 39 -4.68 -7.31 -12.20
CA ALA A 39 -4.36 -6.56 -13.42
C ALA A 39 -4.49 -7.42 -14.68
N ASP A 40 -4.05 -8.68 -14.63
CA ASP A 40 -4.11 -9.66 -15.72
C ASP A 40 -5.56 -10.08 -16.07
N LEU A 41 -6.54 -9.82 -15.20
CA LEU A 41 -7.97 -10.01 -15.49
C LEU A 41 -8.60 -8.80 -16.20
N GLY A 42 -7.81 -7.76 -16.49
CA GLY A 42 -8.28 -6.57 -17.17
C GLY A 42 -9.06 -5.61 -16.25
N VAL A 43 -8.83 -5.67 -14.93
CA VAL A 43 -9.23 -4.61 -13.97
C VAL A 43 -8.02 -3.81 -13.51
N ASP A 44 -8.20 -2.54 -13.16
CA ASP A 44 -7.16 -1.76 -12.49
C ASP A 44 -7.05 -2.22 -11.03
N VAL A 45 -5.94 -1.86 -10.39
CA VAL A 45 -5.75 -2.09 -8.96
C VAL A 45 -5.35 -0.80 -8.27
N GLN A 46 -5.80 -0.61 -7.04
CA GLN A 46 -5.40 0.50 -6.20
C GLN A 46 -5.08 0.01 -4.81
N ILE A 47 -4.05 0.58 -4.21
CA ILE A 47 -3.81 0.44 -2.77
C ILE A 47 -4.55 1.60 -2.10
N THR A 48 -5.61 1.31 -1.36
CA THR A 48 -6.60 2.33 -0.97
C THR A 48 -6.47 2.78 0.47
N GLU A 49 -5.89 1.97 1.36
CA GLU A 49 -5.93 2.21 2.81
C GLU A 49 -4.59 1.84 3.49
N LEU A 50 -3.47 2.11 2.83
CA LEU A 50 -2.16 1.65 3.28
C LEU A 50 -1.82 2.19 4.67
N ASP A 51 -1.60 1.28 5.61
CA ASP A 51 -0.98 1.56 6.89
C ASP A 51 -0.17 0.32 7.36
N ILE A 52 1.00 0.54 7.94
CA ILE A 52 1.93 -0.55 8.30
C ILE A 52 2.43 -0.28 9.71
N GLU A 53 1.98 -1.03 10.69
CA GLU A 53 2.47 -0.88 12.07
C GLU A 53 3.97 -1.16 12.20
N GLY A 54 4.60 -0.46 13.14
CA GLY A 54 6.02 -0.56 13.41
C GLY A 54 6.71 0.81 13.36
N SER A 55 8.04 0.78 13.32
CA SER A 55 8.85 2.00 13.23
C SER A 55 10.22 1.69 12.61
N GLY A 56 11.00 2.74 12.37
CA GLY A 56 12.38 2.64 11.91
C GLY A 56 12.53 2.00 10.52
N THR A 57 13.68 1.37 10.30
CA THR A 57 14.08 0.80 9.00
C THR A 57 13.16 -0.33 8.53
N ALA A 58 12.64 -1.16 9.45
CA ALA A 58 11.77 -2.27 9.08
C ALA A 58 10.47 -1.76 8.45
N GLN A 59 9.79 -0.81 9.10
CA GLN A 59 8.59 -0.16 8.56
C GLN A 59 8.90 0.56 7.24
N ALA A 60 10.03 1.27 7.17
CA ALA A 60 10.44 1.98 5.97
C ALA A 60 10.64 1.04 4.76
N ASN A 61 11.26 -0.12 4.98
CA ASN A 61 11.42 -1.14 3.94
C ASN A 61 10.08 -1.71 3.48
N SER A 62 9.16 -1.99 4.41
CA SER A 62 7.81 -2.48 4.08
C SER A 62 7.04 -1.47 3.21
N TYR A 63 7.06 -0.18 3.58
CA TYR A 63 6.47 0.88 2.76
C TYR A 63 7.11 0.97 1.37
N SER A 64 8.44 0.92 1.29
CA SER A 64 9.17 0.91 0.02
C SER A 64 8.77 -0.27 -0.87
N ASN A 65 8.64 -1.46 -0.29
CA ASN A 65 8.25 -2.68 -1.01
C ASN A 65 6.83 -2.57 -1.58
N VAL A 66 5.88 -2.03 -0.81
CA VAL A 66 4.49 -1.81 -1.27
C VAL A 66 4.46 -0.81 -2.43
N VAL A 67 5.18 0.31 -2.32
CA VAL A 67 5.25 1.32 -3.39
C VAL A 67 5.87 0.72 -4.65
N LYS A 68 7.00 0.04 -4.54
CA LYS A 68 7.66 -0.63 -5.67
C LYS A 68 6.78 -1.70 -6.31
N ALA A 69 6.03 -2.46 -5.51
CA ALA A 69 5.09 -3.46 -6.02
C ALA A 69 3.99 -2.83 -6.89
N CYS A 70 3.45 -1.69 -6.47
CA CYS A 70 2.48 -0.95 -7.29
C CYS A 70 3.12 -0.41 -8.57
N LEU A 71 4.27 0.28 -8.47
CA LEU A 71 4.98 0.82 -9.63
C LEU A 71 5.36 -0.25 -10.67
N ALA A 72 5.61 -1.48 -10.23
CA ALA A 72 5.94 -2.61 -11.12
C ALA A 72 4.72 -3.21 -11.83
N VAL A 73 3.49 -2.79 -11.51
CA VAL A 73 2.25 -3.25 -12.14
C VAL A 73 1.61 -2.07 -12.88
N SER A 74 1.63 -2.10 -14.21
CA SER A 74 1.18 -0.97 -15.06
C SER A 74 -0.28 -0.52 -14.81
N ARG A 75 -1.13 -1.44 -14.35
CA ARG A 75 -2.54 -1.15 -14.00
C ARG A 75 -2.74 -0.85 -12.51
N CYS A 76 -1.66 -0.69 -11.73
CA CYS A 76 -1.75 -0.14 -10.39
C CYS A 76 -1.79 1.39 -10.48
N THR A 77 -2.98 1.96 -10.29
CA THR A 77 -3.23 3.37 -10.65
C THR A 77 -3.16 4.32 -9.47
N GLY A 78 -2.95 3.83 -8.25
CA GLY A 78 -2.88 4.70 -7.08
C GLY A 78 -2.49 4.01 -5.78
N ILE A 79 -1.94 4.81 -4.87
CA ILE A 79 -1.64 4.47 -3.48
C ILE A 79 -2.22 5.58 -2.60
N THR A 80 -3.08 5.22 -1.66
CA THR A 80 -3.61 6.09 -0.61
C THR A 80 -3.19 5.53 0.73
N VAL A 81 -2.56 6.37 1.56
CA VAL A 81 -2.21 6.05 2.95
C VAL A 81 -3.41 6.38 3.85
N TRP A 82 -3.74 5.51 4.79
CA TRP A 82 -4.96 5.64 5.61
C TRP A 82 -4.78 6.58 6.82
N GLY A 83 -4.43 7.82 6.50
CA GLY A 83 -4.21 8.89 7.46
C GLY A 83 -2.93 9.66 7.18
N VAL A 84 -2.68 10.69 8.00
CA VAL A 84 -1.51 11.56 7.87
C VAL A 84 -0.49 11.28 8.97
N THR A 85 -0.88 11.52 10.23
CA THR A 85 -0.02 11.40 11.41
C THR A 85 -0.44 10.22 12.28
N ASP A 86 0.52 9.53 12.87
CA ASP A 86 0.30 8.46 13.86
C ASP A 86 -0.68 8.86 14.97
N LYS A 87 -0.75 10.16 15.32
CA LYS A 87 -1.64 10.68 16.37
C LYS A 87 -3.12 10.39 16.14
N TYR A 88 -3.57 10.40 14.88
CA TYR A 88 -5.00 10.28 14.54
C TYR A 88 -5.32 9.00 13.75
N SER A 89 -4.36 8.07 13.64
CA SER A 89 -4.62 6.77 13.01
C SER A 89 -5.62 5.97 13.84
N TRP A 90 -6.51 5.23 13.18
CA TRP A 90 -7.36 4.21 13.83
C TRP A 90 -6.53 3.08 14.47
N ARG A 91 -5.25 2.96 14.09
CA ARG A 91 -4.25 2.02 14.60
C ARG A 91 -3.10 2.74 15.32
N ALA A 92 -3.37 3.87 15.98
CA ALA A 92 -2.37 4.74 16.59
C ALA A 92 -1.35 4.03 17.51
N SER A 93 -1.76 2.96 18.22
CA SER A 93 -0.87 2.19 19.10
C SER A 93 0.29 1.52 18.38
N GLY A 94 0.19 1.28 17.08
CA GLY A 94 1.24 0.66 16.27
C GLY A 94 2.02 1.64 15.38
N THR A 95 1.82 2.96 15.57
CA THR A 95 2.54 4.02 14.83
C THR A 95 2.64 3.76 13.31
N PRO A 96 1.53 3.64 12.59
CA PRO A 96 1.54 2.92 11.32
C PRO A 96 1.73 3.81 10.08
N LEU A 97 1.80 5.14 10.24
CA LEU A 97 1.74 6.13 9.15
C LEU A 97 3.11 6.74 8.82
N LEU A 98 3.14 7.70 7.89
CA LEU A 98 4.37 8.32 7.38
C LEU A 98 4.90 9.45 8.28
N PHE A 99 4.05 10.04 9.12
CA PHE A 99 4.40 11.12 10.02
C PHE A 99 4.16 10.73 11.49
N ASP A 100 5.04 11.15 12.37
CA ASP A 100 4.90 10.93 13.82
C ASP A 100 3.78 11.80 14.41
N GLY A 101 3.54 11.67 15.72
CA GLY A 101 2.48 12.41 16.42
C GLY A 101 2.65 13.95 16.43
N ASN A 102 3.83 14.45 16.07
CA ASN A 102 4.19 15.87 15.97
C ASN A 102 4.32 16.33 14.51
N TYR A 103 3.86 15.53 13.54
CA TYR A 103 3.98 15.77 12.10
C TYR A 103 5.42 15.77 11.55
N ASN A 104 6.40 15.25 12.29
CA ASN A 104 7.73 15.04 11.73
C ASN A 104 7.73 13.84 10.79
N LYS A 105 8.52 13.92 9.72
CA LYS A 105 8.71 12.82 8.77
C LYS A 105 9.36 11.63 9.47
N LYS A 106 8.76 10.44 9.33
CA LYS A 106 9.37 9.17 9.76
C LYS A 106 10.29 8.63 8.66
N PRO A 107 11.17 7.65 8.97
CA PRO A 107 11.93 6.94 7.94
C PRO A 107 11.05 6.35 6.83
N ALA A 108 9.82 5.95 7.15
CA ALA A 108 8.83 5.50 6.18
C ALA A 108 8.49 6.56 5.12
N TYR A 109 8.35 7.83 5.49
CA TYR A 109 8.12 8.92 4.54
C TYR A 109 9.25 9.00 3.51
N ASN A 110 10.51 9.01 3.97
CA ASN A 110 11.66 9.13 3.07
C ASN A 110 11.77 7.91 2.16
N ALA A 111 11.49 6.71 2.66
CA ALA A 111 11.50 5.50 1.85
C ALA A 111 10.42 5.49 0.76
N VAL A 112 9.23 6.03 1.05
CA VAL A 112 8.18 6.24 0.03
C VAL A 112 8.64 7.26 -1.01
N LEU A 113 9.16 8.41 -0.58
CA LEU A 113 9.64 9.46 -1.48
C LEU A 113 10.72 8.94 -2.44
N THR A 114 11.73 8.24 -1.90
CA THR A 114 12.79 7.63 -2.71
C THR A 114 12.26 6.54 -3.65
N ALA A 115 11.33 5.71 -3.21
CA ALA A 115 10.72 4.69 -4.06
C ALA A 115 9.93 5.29 -5.24
N LEU A 116 9.35 6.49 -5.06
CA LEU A 116 8.69 7.27 -6.11
C LEU A 116 9.68 8.04 -7.00
N GLY A 117 10.99 7.93 -6.78
CA GLY A 117 12.03 8.63 -7.54
C GLY A 117 12.31 10.06 -7.07
N GLY A 118 11.77 10.48 -5.92
CA GLY A 118 12.06 11.78 -5.33
C GLY A 118 13.38 11.82 -4.55
N SER A 119 14.01 12.98 -4.51
CA SER A 119 15.07 13.35 -3.56
C SER A 119 14.49 14.25 -2.47
N GLY A 120 14.95 14.07 -1.22
CA GLY A 120 14.44 14.75 -0.03
C GLY A 120 15.49 15.60 0.66
#